data_AF-A0A0M9EGZ8-F1
#
_entry.id   AF-A0A0M9EGZ8-F1
#
_cell.length_a   1.000
_cell.length_b   1.000
_cell.length_c   1.000
_cell.angle_alpha   90.00
_cell.angle_beta   90.00
_cell.angle_gamma   90.00
#
_symmetry.space_group_name_H-M   'P 1'
#
loop_
_entity.id
_entity.type
_entity.pdbx_description
1 polymer ?
#
loop_
_entity_poly.entity_id
_entity_poly.type
_entity_poly.pdbx_seq_one_letter_code
_entity_poly.pdbx_strand_id
1 'polypeptide(L)' 'MALILFFVGSFLGIIVAAVQTLFHNATLWQAFGTYCTFSLAIPFFVGLLAYALSNLRSMDDETESNYGMNKA' A
#
# COMPACT_ATOMS: atom_id res chain seq x y z
N MET A 1 0.55 2.15 -12.78
CA MET A 1 0.78 1.24 -11.62
C MET A 1 -0.08 1.59 -10.41
N ALA A 2 -0.12 2.84 -9.93
CA ALA A 2 -0.98 3.23 -8.79
C ALA A 2 -2.48 2.93 -8.99
N LEU A 3 -3.03 3.16 -10.19
CA LEU A 3 -4.43 2.85 -10.53
C LEU A 3 -4.79 1.37 -10.34
N ILE A 4 -3.83 0.46 -10.54
CA ILE A 4 -4.03 -0.98 -10.34
C ILE A 4 -4.16 -1.29 -8.85
N LEU A 5 -3.38 -0.62 -8.00
CA LEU A 5 -3.45 -0.79 -6.54
C LEU A 5 -4.77 -0.25 -5.97
N PHE A 6 -5.27 0.88 -6.50
CA PHE A 6 -6.61 1.36 -6.17
C PHE A 6 -7.69 0.37 -6.61
N PHE A 7 -7.59 -0.19 -7.82
CA PHE A 7 -8.54 -1.18 -8.32
C PHE A 7 -8.54 -2.46 -7.48
N VAL A 8 -7.37 -3.00 -7.15
CA VAL A 8 -7.23 -4.20 -6.30
C VAL A 8 -7.74 -3.94 -4.89
N GLY A 9 -7.42 -2.78 -4.29
CA GLY A 9 -7.90 -2.42 -2.96
C GLY A 9 -9.41 -2.19 -2.92
N SER A 10 -9.98 -1.59 -3.96
CA SER A 10 -11.42 -1.40 -4.13
C SER A 10 -12.16 -2.73 -4.30
N PHE A 11 -11.62 -3.64 -5.12
CA PHE A 11 -12.18 -4.97 -5.30
C PHE A 11 -12.19 -5.80 -4.01
N LEU A 12 -11.07 -5.82 -3.28
CA LEU A 12 -10.99 -6.44 -1.95
C LEU A 12 -11.96 -5.81 -0.95
N GLY A 13 -12.06 -4.48 -0.95
CA GLY A 13 -12.99 -3.74 -0.10
C GLY A 13 -14.45 -4.15 -0.34
N ILE A 14 -14.86 -4.35 -1.59
CA ILE A 14 -16.21 -4.80 -1.93
C ILE A 14 -16.47 -6.22 -1.41
N ILE A 15 -15.50 -7.14 -1.59
CA ILE A 15 -15.64 -8.53 -1.12
C ILE A 15 -15.78 -8.57 0.40
N VAL A 16 -14.91 -7.88 1.13
CA VAL A 16 -14.93 -7.86 2.59
C VAL A 16 -16.19 -7.18 3.12
N ALA A 17 -16.62 -6.08 2.49
CA ALA A 17 -17.88 -5.42 2.80
C ALA A 17 -19.10 -6.34 2.58
N ALA A 18 -19.13 -7.09 1.48
CA ALA A 18 -20.19 -8.05 1.19
C ALA A 18 -20.21 -9.22 2.19
N VAL A 19 -19.05 -9.70 2.62
CA VAL A 19 -18.96 -10.71 3.69
C VAL A 19 -19.47 -10.15 5.02
N GLN A 20 -19.11 -8.91 5.38
CA GLN A 20 -19.60 -8.29 6.61
C GLN A 20 -21.12 -8.09 6.63
N THR A 21 -21.72 -7.66 5.51
CA THR A 21 -23.18 -7.50 5.43
C THR A 21 -23.91 -8.84 5.47
N LEU A 22 -23.37 -9.88 4.83
CA LEU A 22 -23.98 -11.21 4.79
C LEU A 22 -23.85 -12.00 6.09
N PHE A 23 -22.70 -11.90 6.77
CA PHE A 23 -22.40 -12.78 7.91
C PHE A 23 -22.45 -12.09 9.28
N HIS A 24 -22.33 -10.76 9.35
CA HIS A 24 -22.27 -10.03 10.62
C HIS A 24 -23.43 -9.05 10.83
N ASN A 25 -24.49 -9.10 10.00
CA ASN A 25 -25.59 -8.13 10.03
C ASN A 25 -25.07 -6.66 10.04
N ALA A 26 -23.92 -6.44 9.39
CA ALA A 26 -23.29 -5.13 9.38
C ALA A 26 -24.17 -4.16 8.59
N THR A 27 -24.32 -2.95 9.11
CA THR A 27 -25.09 -1.90 8.43
C THR A 27 -24.40 -1.51 7.13
N LEU A 28 -25.18 -1.03 6.14
CA LEU A 28 -24.64 -0.54 4.86
C LEU A 28 -23.57 0.56 5.05
N TRP A 29 -23.67 1.34 6.13
CA TRP A 29 -22.67 2.34 6.49
C TRP A 29 -21.33 1.75 6.93
N GLN A 30 -21.34 0.63 7.66
CA GLN A 30 -20.13 -0.09 8.02
C GLN A 30 -19.49 -0.73 6.77
N ALA A 31 -20.30 -1.29 5.88
CA ALA A 31 -19.85 -1.86 4.62
C ALA A 31 -19.18 -0.80 3.71
N PHE A 32 -19.77 0.40 3.64
CA PHE A 32 -19.19 1.54 2.93
C PHE A 32 -17.87 2.01 3.57
N GLY A 33 -17.82 2.09 4.90
CA GLY A 33 -16.58 2.41 5.62
C GLY A 33 -15.47 1.41 5.32
N THR A 34 -15.78 0.11 5.33
CA THR A 34 -14.83 -0.96 5.00
C THR A 34 -14.34 -0.83 3.56
N TYR A 35 -15.25 -0.59 2.61
CA TYR A 35 -14.90 -0.36 1.20
C TYR A 35 -13.94 0.83 1.01
N CYS A 36 -14.26 1.98 1.61
CA CYS A 36 -13.41 3.17 1.54
C CYS A 36 -12.05 2.94 2.19
N THR A 37 -12.03 2.24 3.33
CA THR A 37 -10.79 1.93 4.05
C THR A 37 -9.88 1.05 3.20
N PHE A 38 -10.38 -0.05 2.63
CA PHE A 38 -9.54 -0.92 1.78
C PHE A 38 -9.12 -0.26 0.47
N SER A 39 -9.97 0.59 -0.13
CA SER A 39 -9.64 1.35 -1.34
C SER A 39 -8.49 2.34 -1.14
N LEU A 40 -8.36 2.93 0.06
CA LEU A 40 -7.37 3.97 0.35
C LEU A 40 -6.16 3.45 1.14
N ALA A 41 -6.38 2.52 2.07
CA ALA A 41 -5.33 1.97 2.93
C ALA A 41 -4.32 1.15 2.13
N ILE A 42 -4.76 0.30 1.21
CA ILE A 42 -3.84 -0.52 0.40
C ILE A 42 -2.86 0.33 -0.42
N PRO A 43 -3.32 1.30 -1.25
CA PRO A 43 -2.38 2.16 -1.98
C PRO A 43 -1.54 3.04 -1.04
N PHE A 44 -2.06 3.46 0.11
CA PHE A 44 -1.28 4.19 1.11
C PHE A 44 -0.12 3.36 1.69
N PHE A 45 -0.39 2.14 2.15
CA PHE A 45 0.64 1.25 2.72
C PHE A 45 1.67 0.83 1.68
N VAL A 46 1.25 0.53 0.45
CA VAL A 46 2.19 0.20 -0.63
C VAL A 46 3.06 1.41 -0.99
N GLY A 47 2.49 2.62 -1.01
CA GLY A 47 3.25 3.86 -1.21
C GLY A 47 4.26 4.11 -0.09
N LEU A 48 3.86 3.91 1.17
CA LEU A 48 4.73 4.07 2.33
C LEU A 48 5.88 3.05 2.32
N LEU A 49 5.59 1.80 1.96
CA LEU A 49 6.60 0.76 1.81
C LEU A 49 7.58 1.09 0.69
N ALA A 50 7.09 1.54 -0.47
CA ALA A 50 7.94 1.96 -1.58
C ALA A 50 8.85 3.13 -1.19
N TYR A 51 8.32 4.10 -0.44
CA TYR A 51 9.09 5.22 0.10
C TYR A 51 10.14 4.77 1.13
N ALA A 52 9.80 3.87 2.04
CA ALA A 52 10.75 3.30 2.99
C ALA A 52 11.89 2.57 2.28
N LEU A 53 11.55 1.74 1.28
CA LEU A 53 12.51 1.03 0.44
C LEU A 53 13.38 1.99 -0.39
N SER A 54 12.83 3.09 -0.90
CA SER A 54 13.65 4.07 -1.64
C SER A 54 14.66 4.77 -0.75
N ASN A 55 14.30 5.09 0.50
CA ASN A 55 15.23 5.69 1.45
C ASN A 55 16.32 4.70 1.89
N LEU A 56 15.95 3.44 2.14
CA LEU A 56 16.90 2.36 2.44
C LEU A 56 17.86 2.11 1.27
N ARG A 57 17.36 2.10 0.04
CA ARG A 57 18.19 1.93 -1.16
C ARG A 57 19.16 3.11 -1.36
N SER A 58 18.74 4.33 -1.06
CA SER A 58 19.60 5.52 -1.19
C SER A 58 20.77 5.51 -0.20
N MET A 59 20.64 4.83 0.95
CA MET A 59 21.74 4.70 1.92
C MET A 59 22.86 3.76 1.45
N ASP A 60 22.57 2.80 0.57
CA ASP A 60 23.57 1.85 0.07
C ASP A 60 24.47 2.48 -1.02
N ASP A 61 23.90 3.33 -1.88
CA ASP A 61 24.59 3.97 -3.01
C ASP A 61 25.69 4.96 -2.59
N GLU A 62 25.53 5.59 -1.42
CA GLU A 62 26.53 6.53 -0.88
C GLU A 62 27.79 5.84 -0.35
N THR A 63 27.71 4.53 -0.06
CA THR A 63 28.82 3.78 0.53
C THR A 63 29.77 3.21 -0.54
N GLU A 64 29.27 2.85 -1.72
CA GLU A 64 30.11 2.33 -2.82
C GLU A 64 30.88 3.43 -3.57
N SER A 65 30.30 4.63 -3.73
CA SER A 65 30.97 5.72 -4.47
C SER A 65 32.24 6.25 -3.78
N ASN A 66 32.34 6.14 -2.44
CA ASN A 66 33.53 6.52 -1.68
C ASN A 66 34.65 5.45 -1.68
N TYR A 67 34.33 4.18 -1.95
CA TYR A 67 35.34 3.12 -2.00
C TYR A 67 36.07 3.05 -3.35
N GLY A 68 35.45 3.55 -4.42
CA GLY A 68 36.06 3.65 -5.75
C GLY A 68 36.95 4.87 -5.96
N MET A 69 36.74 5.96 -5.22
CA MET A 69 37.43 7.24 -5.46
C MET A 69 38.80 7.37 -4.78
N ASN A 70 39.18 6.41 -3.92
CA ASN A 70 40.50 6.34 -3.28
C ASN A 70 41.50 5.41 -4.00
N LYS A 71 41.25 5.07 -5.27
CA LYS A 71 42.15 4.25 -6.11
C LYS A 71 42.37 4.82 -7.52
N ALA A 72 42.48 6.14 -7.64
CA ALA A 72 42.98 6.80 -8.85
C ALA A 72 44.31 7.47 -8.56
#